data_AF-A0A8S9HJG9-F1
#
_entry.id   AF-A0A8S9HJG9-F1
#
_cell.length_a   1.000
_cell.length_b   1.000
_cell.length_c   1.000
_cell.angle_alpha   90.00
_cell.angle_beta   90.00
_cell.angle_gamma   90.00
#
_symmetry.space_group_name_H-M   'P 1'
#
loop_
_entity.id
_entity.type
_entity.pdbx_description
1 polymer ?
#
loop_
_entity_poly.entity_id
_entity_poly.type
_entity_poly.pdbx_seq_one_letter_code
_entity_poly.pdbx_strand_id
1 'polypeptide(L)'
;MEGEGVYVPAFRRKEKTIDVERESWDELKRRINALVNKVSVHNLRHVVLELFEEDLIRGRGLLCRSCLKSQIASPSFTDVIAALIAVVNSKLPSIGDLLLKRLVLQIRRAFDRNDKPLLLAVVKFLAHLVNQRVACEIIALEVIHMLLQKESNDGSNAYNLSPPYRIRSKRTAVFKSRQLEFISPEEERADDDTKSSEKDKVLDGGDSQLPV
;
A
#
# COMPACT_ATOMS: atom_id res chain seq x y z
N MET A 1 2.92 31.79 7.78
CA MET A 1 1.91 32.39 8.68
C MET A 1 0.66 31.56 8.50
N GLU A 2 0.52 30.59 9.40
CA GLU A 2 -0.57 29.62 9.43
C GLU A 2 -1.87 30.34 9.83
N GLY A 3 -2.96 30.01 9.14
CA GLY A 3 -4.26 30.61 9.39
C GLY A 3 -4.82 30.15 10.73
N GLU A 4 -4.68 31.00 11.75
CA GLU A 4 -5.43 30.90 12.99
C GLU A 4 -6.91 31.12 12.69
N GLY A 5 -7.66 30.01 12.61
CA GLY A 5 -9.11 30.05 12.52
C GLY A 5 -9.69 30.60 13.82
N VAL A 6 -10.17 31.85 13.79
CA VAL A 6 -10.89 32.48 14.90
C VAL A 6 -12.11 31.63 15.26
N TYR A 7 -12.13 31.07 16.48
CA TYR A 7 -13.27 30.35 17.02
C TYR A 7 -14.44 31.33 17.24
N VAL A 8 -15.52 31.15 16.49
CA VAL A 8 -16.76 31.92 16.65
C VAL A 8 -17.75 31.07 17.48
N PRO A 9 -18.10 31.51 18.71
CA PRO A 9 -19.02 30.78 19.59
C PRO A 9 -20.41 30.57 18.96
N ALA A 10 -20.98 29.38 19.16
CA ALA A 10 -22.22 28.92 18.52
C ALA A 10 -23.43 29.86 18.69
N PHE A 11 -23.51 30.61 19.80
CA PHE A 11 -24.67 31.46 20.10
C PHE A 11 -24.80 32.73 19.23
N ARG A 12 -23.74 33.12 18.50
CA ARG A 12 -23.71 34.37 17.71
C ARG A 12 -24.06 34.17 16.23
N ARG A 13 -24.25 32.92 15.78
CA ARG A 13 -24.71 32.61 14.42
C ARG A 13 -26.23 32.82 14.33
N LYS A 14 -26.67 33.98 13.81
CA LYS A 14 -28.06 34.16 13.41
C LYS A 14 -28.35 33.20 12.25
N GLU A 15 -29.23 32.23 12.50
CA GLU A 15 -29.66 31.19 11.57
C GLU A 15 -29.97 31.76 10.19
N LYS A 16 -29.20 31.32 9.21
CA LYS A 16 -29.55 31.42 7.79
C LYS A 16 -29.45 30.00 7.26
N THR A 17 -30.49 29.53 6.60
CA THR A 17 -30.62 28.22 5.92
C THR A 17 -29.32 27.64 5.35
N ILE A 18 -28.43 28.50 4.86
CA ILE A 18 -27.05 28.21 4.42
C ILE A 18 -26.22 27.41 5.44
N ASP A 19 -26.32 27.71 6.74
CA ASP A 19 -25.57 26.99 7.78
C ASP A 19 -26.10 25.56 7.97
N VAL A 20 -27.42 25.36 7.88
CA VAL A 20 -28.04 24.04 7.93
C VAL A 20 -27.66 23.20 6.70
N GLU A 21 -27.63 23.81 5.51
CA GLU A 21 -27.18 23.13 4.29
C GLU A 21 -25.71 22.72 4.36
N ARG A 22 -24.85 23.56 4.96
CA ARG A 22 -23.44 23.25 5.20
C ARG A 22 -23.27 22.11 6.19
N GLU A 23 -23.99 22.14 7.31
CA GLU A 23 -23.99 21.07 8.30
C GLU A 23 -24.47 19.74 7.69
N SER A 24 -25.53 19.77 6.86
CA SER A 24 -26.01 18.58 6.13
C SER A 24 -24.96 18.01 5.17
N TRP A 25 -24.19 18.87 4.51
CA TRP A 25 -23.14 18.46 3.57
C TRP A 25 -21.93 17.88 4.31
N ASP A 26 -21.52 18.50 5.41
CA ASP A 26 -20.41 18.01 6.22
C ASP A 26 -20.75 16.67 6.89
N GLU A 27 -22.00 16.49 7.31
CA GLU A 27 -22.50 15.22 7.82
C GLU A 27 -22.49 14.13 6.74
N LEU A 28 -23.04 14.41 5.55
CA LEU A 28 -23.00 13.49 4.41
C LEU A 28 -21.55 13.07 4.08
N LYS A 29 -20.63 14.04 4.02
CA LYS A 29 -19.20 13.79 3.79
C LYS A 29 -18.59 12.93 4.89
N ARG A 30 -18.93 13.16 6.16
CA ARG A 30 -18.43 12.37 7.29
C ARG A 30 -18.93 10.93 7.21
N ARG A 31 -20.23 10.73 6.94
CA ARG A 31 -20.85 9.41 6.83
C ARG A 31 -20.29 8.59 5.68
N ILE A 32 -20.24 9.15 4.47
CA ILE A 32 -19.66 8.46 3.30
C ILE A 32 -18.21 8.03 3.58
N ASN A 33 -17.39 8.93 4.13
CA ASN A 33 -16.00 8.60 4.46
C ASN A 33 -15.89 7.51 5.53
N ALA A 34 -16.76 7.53 6.54
CA ALA A 34 -16.79 6.52 7.59
C ALA A 34 -17.17 5.14 7.02
N LEU A 35 -18.17 5.07 6.15
CA LEU A 35 -18.61 3.83 5.50
C LEU A 35 -17.50 3.22 4.63
N VAL A 36 -16.87 4.03 3.78
CA VAL A 36 -15.77 3.56 2.91
C VAL A 36 -14.57 3.06 3.72
N ASN A 37 -14.23 3.70 4.83
CA ASN A 37 -13.10 3.26 5.66
C ASN A 37 -13.39 2.00 6.48
N LYS A 38 -14.67 1.72 6.78
CA LYS A 38 -15.08 0.52 7.55
C LYS A 38 -15.34 -0.69 6.66
N VAL A 39 -15.32 -0.54 5.34
CA VAL A 39 -15.67 -1.62 4.43
C VAL A 39 -14.66 -2.77 4.48
N SER A 40 -15.17 -3.99 4.52
CA SER A 40 -14.43 -5.25 4.59
C SER A 40 -15.23 -6.34 3.87
N VAL A 41 -14.58 -7.47 3.56
CA VAL A 41 -15.20 -8.62 2.89
C VAL A 41 -16.43 -9.12 3.65
N HIS A 42 -16.38 -9.12 4.99
CA HIS A 42 -17.45 -9.66 5.83
C HIS A 42 -18.67 -8.75 5.98
N ASN A 43 -18.47 -7.41 5.91
CA ASN A 43 -19.53 -6.43 6.18
C ASN A 43 -19.99 -5.69 4.92
N LEU A 44 -19.45 -6.01 3.74
CA LEU A 44 -19.73 -5.30 2.49
C LEU A 44 -21.24 -5.16 2.22
N ARG A 45 -22.03 -6.22 2.44
CA ARG A 45 -23.49 -6.19 2.25
C ARG A 45 -24.15 -5.13 3.13
N HIS A 46 -23.76 -5.04 4.40
CA HIS A 46 -24.33 -4.07 5.34
C HIS A 46 -23.95 -2.64 4.96
N VAL A 47 -22.66 -2.41 4.69
CA VAL A 47 -22.14 -1.10 4.29
C VAL A 47 -22.80 -0.59 3.02
N VAL A 48 -23.06 -1.47 2.05
CA VAL A 48 -23.77 -1.13 0.82
C VAL A 48 -25.19 -0.63 1.12
N LEU A 49 -25.92 -1.30 2.01
CA LEU A 49 -27.29 -0.90 2.36
C LEU A 49 -27.29 0.47 3.04
N GLU A 50 -26.45 0.68 4.05
CA GLU A 50 -26.28 2.00 4.70
C GLU A 50 -25.86 3.08 3.71
N LEU A 51 -24.99 2.74 2.75
CA LEU A 51 -24.53 3.70 1.75
C LEU A 51 -25.66 4.15 0.81
N PHE A 52 -26.63 3.28 0.53
CA PHE A 52 -27.80 3.63 -0.30
C PHE A 52 -28.88 4.41 0.45
N GLU A 53 -28.83 4.46 1.79
CA GLU A 53 -29.68 5.36 2.59
C GLU A 53 -29.21 6.82 2.51
N GLU A 54 -27.95 7.04 2.13
CA GLU A 54 -27.37 8.37 1.95
C GLU A 54 -27.62 8.94 0.53
N ASP A 55 -27.61 10.28 0.39
CA ASP A 55 -27.79 10.93 -0.92
C ASP A 55 -26.52 10.83 -1.78
N LEU A 56 -26.37 9.70 -2.48
CA LEU A 56 -25.25 9.43 -3.38
C LEU A 56 -25.29 10.26 -4.66
N ILE A 57 -26.44 10.82 -5.06
CA ILE A 57 -26.53 11.66 -6.25
C ILE A 57 -25.85 13.00 -5.96
N ARG A 58 -26.19 13.63 -4.83
CA ARG A 58 -25.51 14.82 -4.29
C ARG A 58 -24.07 14.50 -3.89
N GLY A 59 -23.86 13.34 -3.25
CA GLY A 59 -22.59 12.88 -2.69
C GLY A 59 -21.63 12.19 -3.67
N ARG A 60 -21.95 12.04 -4.96
CA ARG A 60 -21.14 11.25 -5.93
C ARG A 60 -19.66 11.60 -5.94
N GLY A 61 -19.35 12.90 -5.86
CA GLY A 61 -17.98 13.40 -5.86
C GLY A 61 -17.24 13.09 -4.56
N LEU A 62 -17.96 13.04 -3.43
CA LEU A 62 -17.45 12.68 -2.11
C LEU A 62 -17.13 11.18 -2.07
N LEU A 63 -18.05 10.33 -2.53
CA LEU A 63 -17.85 8.89 -2.61
C LEU A 63 -16.64 8.53 -3.48
N CYS A 64 -16.56 9.09 -4.70
CA CYS A 64 -15.43 8.84 -5.60
C CYS A 64 -14.10 9.28 -4.96
N ARG A 65 -14.08 10.45 -4.30
CA ARG A 65 -12.87 10.95 -3.63
C ARG A 65 -12.47 10.06 -2.46
N SER A 66 -13.45 9.62 -1.68
CA SER A 66 -13.23 8.73 -0.54
C SER A 66 -12.62 7.40 -1.00
N CYS A 67 -13.23 6.75 -1.99
CA CYS A 67 -12.74 5.47 -2.52
C CYS A 67 -11.33 5.57 -3.09
N LEU A 68 -11.03 6.61 -3.89
CA LEU A 68 -9.69 6.83 -4.43
C LEU A 68 -8.66 7.04 -3.31
N LYS A 69 -9.00 7.81 -2.27
CA LYS A 69 -8.10 8.06 -1.14
C LYS A 69 -7.87 6.79 -0.31
N SER A 70 -8.94 6.07 0.02
CA SER A 70 -8.87 4.87 0.86
C SER A 70 -8.10 3.74 0.17
N GLN A 71 -8.26 3.59 -1.15
CA GLN A 71 -7.49 2.62 -1.92
C GLN A 71 -5.98 2.90 -1.85
N ILE A 72 -5.57 4.16 -1.99
CA ILE A 72 -4.15 4.53 -1.98
C ILE A 72 -3.57 4.35 -0.58
N ALA A 73 -4.34 4.69 0.45
CA ALA A 73 -3.95 4.50 1.85
C ALA A 73 -3.87 3.01 2.21
N SER A 74 -4.67 2.14 1.58
CA SER A 74 -4.71 0.71 1.88
C SER A 74 -4.92 -0.15 0.62
N PRO A 75 -3.87 -0.34 -0.21
CA PRO A 75 -3.98 -1.08 -1.47
C PRO A 75 -4.33 -2.56 -1.32
N SER A 76 -4.24 -3.11 -0.11
CA SER A 76 -4.65 -4.49 0.21
C SER A 76 -6.17 -4.68 0.14
N PHE A 77 -6.97 -3.63 0.37
CA PHE A 77 -8.45 -3.68 0.33
C PHE A 77 -9.03 -3.16 -0.99
N THR A 78 -8.20 -3.03 -2.01
CA THR A 78 -8.60 -2.50 -3.33
C THR A 78 -9.72 -3.32 -3.97
N ASP A 79 -9.69 -4.63 -3.79
CA ASP A 79 -10.70 -5.59 -4.24
C ASP A 79 -12.07 -5.35 -3.58
N VAL A 80 -12.10 -5.12 -2.27
CA VAL A 80 -13.31 -4.81 -1.52
C VAL A 80 -13.90 -3.46 -1.96
N ILE A 81 -13.05 -2.44 -2.12
CA ILE A 81 -13.47 -1.12 -2.62
C ILE A 81 -14.01 -1.24 -4.06
N ALA A 82 -13.38 -2.04 -4.91
CA ALA A 82 -13.88 -2.29 -6.27
C ALA A 82 -15.24 -3.01 -6.26
N ALA A 83 -15.42 -3.99 -5.37
CA ALA A 83 -16.71 -4.67 -5.20
C ALA A 83 -17.81 -3.71 -4.72
N LEU A 84 -17.51 -2.81 -3.78
CA LEU A 84 -18.42 -1.75 -3.35
C LEU A 84 -18.86 -0.89 -4.53
N ILE A 85 -17.89 -0.41 -5.33
CA ILE A 85 -18.17 0.40 -6.52
C ILE A 85 -18.97 -0.38 -7.56
N ALA A 86 -18.73 -1.67 -7.75
CA ALA A 86 -19.48 -2.50 -8.69
C ALA A 86 -20.97 -2.55 -8.35
N VAL A 87 -21.29 -2.73 -7.06
CA VAL A 87 -22.68 -2.72 -6.60
C VAL A 87 -23.31 -1.34 -6.78
N VAL A 88 -22.61 -0.27 -6.42
CA VAL A 88 -23.09 1.11 -6.63
C VAL A 88 -23.31 1.39 -8.12
N ASN A 89 -22.39 0.98 -8.99
CA ASN A 89 -22.45 1.17 -10.44
C ASN A 89 -23.66 0.48 -11.07
N SER A 90 -24.08 -0.67 -10.53
CA SER A 90 -25.28 -1.38 -11.01
C SER A 90 -26.59 -0.59 -10.84
N LYS A 91 -26.61 0.40 -9.93
CA LYS A 91 -27.77 1.26 -9.65
C LYS A 91 -27.58 2.70 -10.13
N LEU A 92 -26.36 3.22 -10.00
CA LEU A 92 -25.99 4.60 -10.31
C LEU A 92 -24.73 4.64 -11.20
N PRO A 93 -24.84 4.35 -12.51
CA PRO A 93 -23.69 4.27 -13.42
C PRO A 93 -22.86 5.56 -13.49
N SER A 94 -23.51 6.71 -13.29
CA SER A 94 -22.85 8.02 -13.29
C SER A 94 -21.72 8.14 -12.24
N ILE A 95 -21.79 7.37 -11.15
CA ILE A 95 -20.74 7.30 -10.12
C ILE A 95 -19.53 6.53 -10.64
N GLY A 96 -19.75 5.38 -11.29
CA GLY A 96 -18.69 4.60 -11.93
C GLY A 96 -17.95 5.42 -12.98
N ASP A 97 -18.69 6.09 -13.86
CA ASP A 97 -18.11 6.97 -14.89
C ASP A 97 -17.24 8.08 -14.30
N LEU A 98 -17.74 8.74 -13.24
CA LEU A 98 -16.99 9.81 -12.56
C LEU A 98 -15.72 9.27 -11.90
N LEU A 99 -15.81 8.10 -11.28
CA LEU A 99 -14.67 7.44 -10.64
C LEU A 99 -13.60 7.07 -11.68
N LEU A 100 -14.00 6.45 -12.79
CA LEU A 100 -13.09 6.05 -13.86
C LEU A 100 -12.39 7.25 -14.52
N LYS A 101 -13.13 8.33 -14.81
CA LYS A 101 -12.53 9.57 -15.34
C LYS A 101 -11.46 10.13 -14.40
N ARG A 102 -11.71 10.13 -13.09
CA ARG A 102 -10.74 10.59 -12.09
C ARG A 102 -9.55 9.63 -11.97
N LEU A 103 -9.79 8.33 -12.03
CA LEU A 103 -8.77 7.29 -11.95
C LEU A 103 -7.79 7.40 -13.13
N VAL A 104 -8.30 7.50 -14.37
CA VAL A 104 -7.46 7.64 -15.58
C VAL A 104 -6.61 8.91 -15.51
N LEU A 105 -7.19 10.04 -15.09
CA LEU A 105 -6.41 11.27 -14.87
C LEU A 105 -5.32 11.09 -13.82
N GLN A 106 -5.58 10.30 -12.78
CA GLN A 106 -4.60 10.01 -11.74
C GLN A 106 -3.47 9.10 -12.24
N ILE A 107 -3.77 8.10 -13.06
CA ILE A 107 -2.78 7.25 -13.73
C ILE A 107 -1.84 8.10 -14.58
N ARG A 108 -2.38 8.93 -15.47
CA ARG A 108 -1.57 9.80 -16.36
C ARG A 108 -0.66 10.71 -15.54
N ARG A 109 -1.22 11.39 -14.54
CA ARG A 109 -0.45 12.26 -13.63
C ARG A 109 0.64 11.52 -12.85
N ALA A 110 0.38 10.30 -12.39
CA ALA A 110 1.37 9.49 -11.68
C ALA A 110 2.49 9.03 -12.62
N PHE A 111 2.14 8.66 -13.85
CA PHE A 111 3.07 8.27 -14.89
C PHE A 111 3.98 9.42 -15.34
N ASP A 112 3.40 10.61 -15.58
CA ASP A 112 4.13 11.81 -15.99
C ASP A 112 5.13 12.26 -14.90
N ARG A 113 4.74 12.16 -13.62
CA ARG A 113 5.61 12.46 -12.47
C ARG A 113 6.57 11.33 -12.10
N ASN A 114 6.50 10.19 -12.78
CA ASN A 114 7.29 8.99 -12.47
C ASN A 114 7.08 8.46 -11.03
N ASP A 115 5.89 8.67 -10.45
CA ASP A 115 5.52 8.20 -9.11
C ASP A 115 5.08 6.73 -9.16
N LYS A 116 6.05 5.83 -9.06
CA LYS A 116 5.85 4.37 -9.14
C LYS A 116 4.90 3.80 -8.09
N PRO A 117 5.02 4.08 -6.78
CA PRO A 117 4.13 3.47 -5.79
C PRO A 117 2.68 3.89 -6.02
N LEU A 118 2.44 5.17 -6.35
CA LEU A 118 1.11 5.65 -6.69
C LEU A 118 0.59 4.98 -7.97
N LEU A 119 1.40 4.93 -9.02
CA LEU A 119 1.02 4.31 -10.28
C LEU A 119 0.62 2.84 -10.10
N LEU A 120 1.40 2.06 -9.36
CA LEU A 120 1.09 0.66 -9.05
C LEU A 120 -0.22 0.51 -8.28
N ALA A 121 -0.46 1.35 -7.26
CA ALA A 121 -1.70 1.33 -6.49
C ALA A 121 -2.91 1.63 -7.39
N VAL A 122 -2.83 2.68 -8.21
CA VAL A 122 -3.95 3.14 -9.05
C VAL A 122 -4.21 2.16 -10.20
N VAL A 123 -3.17 1.58 -10.81
CA VAL A 123 -3.29 0.53 -11.84
C VAL A 123 -3.89 -0.75 -11.24
N LYS A 124 -3.49 -1.15 -10.03
CA LYS A 124 -4.11 -2.27 -9.31
C LYS A 124 -5.61 -2.02 -9.12
N PHE A 125 -6.00 -0.79 -8.79
CA PHE A 125 -7.41 -0.45 -8.65
C PHE A 125 -8.18 -0.56 -9.97
N LEU A 126 -7.61 -0.05 -11.06
CA LEU A 126 -8.19 -0.22 -12.40
C LEU A 126 -8.36 -1.71 -12.74
N ALA A 127 -7.37 -2.55 -12.46
CA ALA A 127 -7.46 -3.99 -12.72
C ALA A 127 -8.63 -4.65 -11.98
N HIS A 128 -8.85 -4.32 -10.71
CA HIS A 128 -10.01 -4.82 -9.96
C HIS A 128 -11.35 -4.29 -10.52
N LEU A 129 -11.41 -3.04 -10.99
CA LEU A 129 -12.62 -2.49 -11.61
C LEU A 129 -12.95 -3.16 -12.95
N VAL A 130 -11.95 -3.54 -13.74
CA VAL A 130 -12.12 -4.34 -14.96
C VAL A 130 -12.59 -5.74 -14.62
N ASN A 131 -12.00 -6.40 -13.60
CA ASN A 131 -12.45 -7.71 -13.14
C ASN A 131 -13.91 -7.71 -12.69
N GLN A 132 -14.38 -6.61 -12.09
CA GLN A 132 -15.77 -6.41 -11.68
C GLN A 132 -16.68 -5.90 -12.81
N ARG A 133 -16.19 -5.78 -14.05
CA ARG A 133 -16.92 -5.27 -15.22
C ARG A 133 -17.50 -3.85 -15.04
N VAL A 134 -16.87 -3.04 -14.18
CA VAL A 134 -17.18 -1.61 -14.05
C VAL A 134 -16.52 -0.81 -15.16
N ALA A 135 -15.31 -1.20 -15.56
CA ALA A 135 -14.58 -0.62 -16.67
C ALA A 135 -14.43 -1.63 -17.80
N CYS A 136 -14.49 -1.15 -19.05
CA CYS A 136 -14.17 -1.96 -20.22
C CYS A 136 -12.67 -2.26 -20.29
N GLU A 137 -12.32 -3.42 -20.85
CA GLU A 137 -10.94 -3.90 -20.99
C GLU A 137 -10.09 -3.00 -21.89
N ILE A 138 -10.73 -2.24 -22.79
CA ILE A 138 -10.09 -1.27 -23.68
C ILE A 138 -9.26 -0.25 -22.88
N ILE A 139 -9.77 0.20 -21.72
CA ILE A 139 -9.05 1.16 -20.87
C ILE A 139 -7.77 0.52 -20.30
N ALA A 140 -7.82 -0.75 -19.91
CA ALA A 140 -6.64 -1.47 -19.43
C ALA A 140 -5.60 -1.63 -20.55
N LEU A 141 -6.04 -1.93 -21.77
CA LEU A 141 -5.16 -2.04 -22.93
C LEU A 141 -4.46 -0.72 -23.23
N GLU A 142 -5.18 0.40 -23.20
CA GLU A 142 -4.63 1.74 -23.42
C GLU A 142 -3.58 2.10 -22.35
N VAL A 143 -3.84 1.77 -21.08
CA VAL A 143 -2.86 1.96 -20.00
C VAL A 143 -1.62 1.09 -20.22
N ILE A 144 -1.77 -0.19 -20.60
CA ILE A 144 -0.63 -1.07 -20.89
C ILE A 144 0.20 -0.51 -22.07
N HIS A 145 -0.48 -0.04 -23.12
CA HIS A 145 0.18 0.58 -24.27
C HIS A 145 0.99 1.82 -23.86
N MET A 146 0.40 2.71 -23.05
CA MET A 146 1.08 3.88 -22.51
C MET A 146 2.33 3.49 -21.70
N LEU A 147 2.23 2.47 -20.84
CA LEU A 147 3.35 1.99 -20.03
C LEU A 147 4.49 1.44 -20.90
N LEU A 148 4.17 0.60 -21.89
CA LEU A 148 5.16 -0.03 -22.78
C LEU A 148 5.88 0.95 -23.71
N GLN A 149 5.21 2.02 -24.15
CA GLN A 149 5.83 3.01 -25.03
C GLN A 149 7.01 3.75 -24.37
N LYS A 150 6.94 4.00 -23.05
CA LYS A 150 8.00 4.74 -22.33
C LYS A 150 9.26 3.91 -22.12
N GLU A 151 9.12 2.62 -21.89
CA GLU A 151 10.23 1.64 -21.84
C GLU A 151 11.08 1.66 -23.11
N SER A 152 10.43 1.87 -24.26
CA SER A 152 11.09 1.82 -25.57
C SER A 152 11.93 3.06 -25.88
N ASN A 153 11.60 4.22 -25.30
CA ASN A 153 12.28 5.49 -25.58
C ASN A 153 13.32 5.87 -24.51
N ASP A 154 13.13 5.39 -23.29
CA ASP A 154 14.03 5.66 -22.17
C ASP A 154 14.61 4.32 -21.71
N GLY A 155 15.75 3.91 -22.31
CA GLY A 155 16.47 2.68 -21.99
C GLY A 155 17.01 2.61 -20.55
N SER A 156 16.67 3.59 -19.71
CA SER A 156 16.88 3.56 -18.28
C SER A 156 15.85 2.62 -17.63
N ASN A 157 16.35 1.46 -17.23
CA ASN A 157 15.58 0.36 -16.66
C ASN A 157 15.04 0.70 -15.24
N ALA A 158 14.07 1.61 -15.17
CA ALA A 158 13.52 2.12 -13.92
C ALA A 158 12.37 1.24 -13.38
N TYR A 159 11.80 0.42 -14.23
CA TYR A 159 10.62 -0.43 -13.99
C TYR A 159 11.00 -1.90 -14.16
N ASN A 160 12.24 -2.22 -13.77
CA ASN A 160 12.65 -3.57 -13.38
C ASN A 160 11.63 -4.12 -12.38
N LEU A 161 10.58 -4.71 -12.93
CA LEU A 161 9.93 -5.89 -12.42
C LEU A 161 11.10 -6.86 -12.21
N SER A 162 11.59 -6.97 -10.98
CA SER A 162 11.92 -8.31 -10.53
C SER A 162 10.58 -9.01 -10.40
N PRO A 163 10.22 -9.93 -11.32
CA PRO A 163 9.00 -10.70 -11.12
C PRO A 163 9.23 -11.59 -9.88
N PRO A 164 8.24 -11.77 -9.00
CA PRO A 164 8.32 -12.78 -7.92
C PRO A 164 8.51 -14.21 -8.46
N TYR A 165 8.43 -14.41 -9.79
CA TYR A 165 8.64 -15.68 -10.48
C TYR A 165 9.84 -15.68 -11.43
N ARG A 166 10.94 -14.97 -11.13
CA ARG A 166 12.21 -15.31 -11.79
C ARG A 166 12.65 -16.67 -11.27
N ILE A 167 12.19 -17.74 -11.94
CA ILE A 167 12.71 -19.09 -11.78
C ILE A 167 14.20 -19.00 -12.14
N ARG A 168 15.03 -18.87 -11.11
CA ARG A 168 16.47 -18.96 -11.22
C ARG A 168 16.76 -20.39 -11.64
N SER A 169 17.02 -20.60 -12.94
CA SER A 169 17.60 -21.85 -13.44
C SER A 169 18.84 -22.14 -12.59
N LYS A 170 18.83 -23.23 -11.83
CA LYS A 170 19.96 -23.70 -11.03
C LYS A 170 21.08 -24.17 -11.97
N ARG A 171 21.79 -23.27 -12.65
CA ARG A 171 22.99 -23.60 -13.44
C ARG A 171 24.00 -22.46 -13.43
N THR A 172 24.69 -22.32 -12.31
CA THR A 172 26.13 -22.02 -12.31
C THR A 172 26.71 -22.63 -11.04
N ALA A 173 27.12 -23.90 -11.12
CA ALA A 173 28.06 -24.44 -10.16
C ALA A 173 29.37 -23.67 -10.38
N VAL A 174 29.78 -22.86 -9.40
CA VAL A 174 31.16 -22.38 -9.36
C VAL A 174 32.00 -23.62 -9.03
N PHE A 175 32.52 -24.25 -10.08
CA PHE A 175 33.50 -25.30 -9.97
C PHE A 175 34.76 -24.67 -9.37
N LYS A 176 34.94 -24.78 -8.05
CA LYS A 176 36.19 -24.42 -7.39
C LYS A 176 37.19 -25.54 -7.69
N SER A 177 37.82 -25.45 -8.86
CA SER A 177 38.94 -26.31 -9.22
C SER A 177 40.08 -26.02 -8.25
N ARG A 178 40.29 -26.89 -7.27
CA ARG A 178 41.57 -27.01 -6.57
C ARG A 178 42.59 -27.45 -7.61
N GLN A 179 43.22 -26.50 -8.29
CA GLN A 179 44.50 -26.77 -8.93
C GLN A 179 45.49 -27.10 -7.81
N LEU A 180 46.14 -28.25 -7.97
CA LEU A 180 47.23 -28.70 -7.13
C LEU A 180 48.36 -27.67 -7.17
N GLU A 181 48.54 -26.92 -6.09
CA GLU A 181 49.80 -26.23 -5.84
C GLU A 181 50.76 -27.23 -5.19
N PHE A 182 51.69 -27.72 -6.01
CA PHE A 182 52.90 -28.37 -5.52
C PHE A 182 53.81 -27.28 -4.94
N ILE A 183 54.00 -27.29 -3.63
CA ILE A 183 55.08 -26.57 -2.95
C ILE A 183 55.89 -27.61 -2.19
N SER A 184 57.18 -27.67 -2.54
CA SER A 184 58.21 -28.57 -2.01
C SER A 184 58.57 -28.26 -0.55
N PRO A 185 59.09 -29.25 0.19
CA PRO A 185 59.24 -29.17 1.64
C PRO A 185 60.54 -28.48 2.03
N GLU A 186 60.46 -27.35 2.73
CA GLU A 186 61.53 -26.86 3.62
C GLU A 186 61.01 -25.68 4.47
N GLU A 187 61.47 -25.64 5.73
CA GLU A 187 61.21 -24.64 6.79
C GLU A 187 59.98 -24.83 7.69
N GLU A 188 60.01 -25.93 8.45
CA GLU A 188 59.34 -26.06 9.74
C GLU A 188 60.39 -25.86 10.85
N ARG A 189 60.46 -24.66 11.45
CA ARG A 189 61.07 -24.44 12.77
C ARG A 189 60.39 -23.29 13.52
N ALA A 190 59.89 -23.65 14.70
CA ALA A 190 59.70 -22.83 15.91
C ALA A 190 58.65 -21.68 15.79
N ASP A 191 57.61 -21.58 16.61
CA ASP A 191 57.62 -21.71 18.07
C ASP A 191 56.29 -22.22 18.65
N ASP A 192 56.49 -22.69 19.87
CA ASP A 192 55.73 -23.56 20.74
C ASP A 192 54.60 -22.87 21.55
N ASP A 193 53.62 -23.68 21.92
CA ASP A 193 52.81 -23.66 23.13
C ASP A 193 52.37 -22.33 23.79
N THR A 194 51.04 -22.13 23.86
CA THR A 194 50.37 -22.19 25.18
C THR A 194 48.84 -22.35 25.05
N LYS A 195 48.35 -23.53 25.47
CA LYS A 195 46.93 -23.77 25.74
C LYS A 195 46.76 -24.13 27.22
N SER A 196 46.05 -23.25 27.94
CA SER A 196 45.21 -23.51 29.13
C SER A 196 45.76 -24.32 30.32
N SER A 197 45.80 -23.69 31.49
CA SER A 197 45.43 -24.26 32.80
C SER A 197 44.85 -23.10 33.62
N GLU A 198 43.64 -23.18 34.17
CA GLU A 198 43.40 -23.73 35.51
C GLU A 198 41.92 -24.12 35.67
N LYS A 199 41.68 -25.35 36.13
CA LYS A 199 40.50 -25.75 36.89
C LYS A 199 40.93 -26.69 38.03
N ASP A 200 40.43 -26.34 39.21
CA ASP A 200 40.13 -27.15 40.40
C ASP A 200 41.24 -27.63 41.35
N LYS A 201 41.17 -27.13 42.60
CA LYS A 201 41.41 -27.80 43.91
C LYS A 201 40.85 -26.87 45.02
N VAL A 202 39.78 -27.16 45.78
CA VAL A 202 39.49 -28.19 46.81
C VAL A 202 39.80 -27.72 48.26
N LEU A 203 38.73 -27.67 49.10
CA LEU A 203 38.61 -27.66 50.58
C LEU A 203 39.01 -26.35 51.31
N ASP A 204 38.31 -25.84 52.34
CA ASP A 204 37.79 -26.48 53.57
C ASP A 204 36.87 -25.50 54.37
N GLY A 205 35.99 -26.06 55.24
CA GLY A 205 35.37 -25.51 56.49
C GLY A 205 34.74 -24.10 56.49
N GLY A 206 33.52 -23.85 56.97
CA GLY A 206 32.96 -24.23 58.27
C GLY A 206 32.56 -22.95 59.02
N ASP A 207 31.28 -22.83 59.41
CA ASP A 207 30.67 -21.79 60.27
C ASP A 207 30.74 -20.32 59.73
N SER A 208 29.85 -19.36 59.99
CA SER A 208 28.75 -19.18 60.93
C SER A 208 28.00 -17.88 60.56
N GLN A 209 26.73 -17.79 60.98
CA GLN A 209 25.95 -16.56 61.30
C GLN A 209 25.64 -15.48 60.21
N LEU A 210 24.34 -15.31 59.94
CA LEU A 210 23.66 -13.99 59.88
C LEU A 210 23.78 -13.30 61.26
N PRO A 211 23.76 -11.95 61.45
CA PRO A 211 22.82 -10.96 60.89
C PRO A 211 23.54 -9.62 60.53
N VAL A 212 22.96 -8.45 60.18
CA VAL A 212 21.73 -7.70 60.51
C VAL A 212 21.41 -6.80 59.31
#